data_AF-M7TFU2-F1
#
_entry.id   AF-M7TFU2-F1
#
_cell.length_a   1.000
_cell.length_b   1.000
_cell.length_c   1.000
_cell.angle_alpha   90.00
_cell.angle_beta   90.00
_cell.angle_gamma   90.00
#
_symmetry.space_group_name_H-M   'P 1'
#
loop_
_entity.id
_entity.type
_entity.pdbx_description
1 polymer ?
#
loop_
_entity_poly.entity_id
_entity_poly.type
_entity_poly.pdbx_seq_one_letter_code
_entity_poly.pdbx_strand_id
1 'polypeptide(L)'
;MSSSKAARVGEEIWKGRIDKVNAELVVLTYGTIVAQLCKDYEGDYVEVNKQLDKMGYNIGLRLIEDYLAKSNTMRRCSNFQEGEREL
;
A
#
# COMPACT_ATOMS: atom_id res chain seq x y z
N MET A 1 6.18 22.74 -10.71
CA MET A 1 4.96 22.39 -9.98
C MET A 1 3.92 21.86 -10.96
N SER A 2 3.91 20.54 -11.22
CA SER A 2 2.86 19.88 -12.01
C SER A 2 2.35 18.70 -11.21
N SER A 3 1.66 19.02 -10.10
CA SER A 3 1.04 18.06 -9.17
C SER A 3 -0.47 17.92 -9.41
N SER A 4 -1.06 18.66 -10.36
CA SER A 4 -2.53 18.85 -10.37
C SER A 4 -3.36 17.73 -10.99
N LYS A 5 -2.83 16.93 -11.91
CA LYS A 5 -3.64 15.92 -12.63
C LYS A 5 -3.72 14.59 -11.88
N ALA A 6 -2.58 13.99 -11.52
CA ALA A 6 -2.54 12.72 -10.78
C ALA A 6 -3.20 12.83 -9.40
N ALA A 7 -2.87 13.88 -8.64
CA ALA A 7 -3.50 14.13 -7.33
C ALA A 7 -5.02 14.33 -7.44
N ARG A 8 -5.51 15.02 -8.48
CA ARG A 8 -6.96 15.17 -8.72
C ARG A 8 -7.63 13.84 -9.05
N VAL A 9 -7.01 13.00 -9.87
CA VAL A 9 -7.52 11.65 -10.18
C VAL A 9 -7.55 10.79 -8.91
N GLY A 10 -6.50 10.83 -8.10
CA GLY A 10 -6.46 10.13 -6.81
C GLY A 10 -7.59 10.56 -5.88
N GLU A 11 -7.84 11.86 -5.77
CA GLU A 11 -8.93 12.42 -4.95
C GLU A 11 -10.32 11.99 -5.45
N GLU A 12 -10.55 11.97 -6.77
CA GLU A 12 -11.81 11.50 -7.36
C GLU A 12 -12.05 10.01 -7.09
N ILE A 13 -11.01 9.18 -7.21
CA ILE A 13 -11.07 7.75 -6.90
C ILE A 13 -11.35 7.53 -5.41
N TRP A 14 -10.63 8.23 -4.53
CA TRP A 14 -10.81 8.13 -3.08
C TRP A 14 -12.22 8.54 -2.63
N LYS A 15 -12.82 9.53 -3.27
CA LYS A 15 -14.17 9.99 -2.94
C LYS A 15 -15.27 9.05 -3.42
N GLY A 16 -15.15 8.51 -4.64
CA GLY A 16 -16.27 7.86 -5.32
C GLY A 16 -16.11 6.38 -5.67
N ARG A 17 -14.93 5.77 -5.51
CA ARG A 17 -14.65 4.43 -6.06
C ARG A 17 -13.91 3.49 -5.10
N ILE A 18 -13.73 3.89 -3.83
CA ILE A 18 -13.06 3.10 -2.80
C ILE A 18 -14.03 2.83 -1.66
N ASP A 19 -14.18 1.56 -1.32
CA ASP A 19 -14.84 1.14 -0.09
C ASP A 19 -13.95 1.47 1.10
N LYS A 20 -14.52 2.17 2.07
CA LYS A 20 -13.78 2.71 3.22
C LYS A 20 -14.03 1.88 4.46
N VAL A 21 -12.96 1.64 5.20
CA VAL A 21 -13.00 1.05 6.53
C VAL A 21 -12.39 2.03 7.53
N ASN A 22 -12.72 1.85 8.82
CA ASN A 22 -12.14 2.68 9.87
C ASN A 22 -10.62 2.46 9.96
N ALA A 23 -9.84 3.54 10.00
CA ALA A 23 -8.39 3.48 10.11
C ALA A 23 -7.92 2.75 11.40
N GLU A 24 -8.63 2.93 12.51
CA GLU A 24 -8.30 2.27 13.79
C GLU A 24 -8.36 0.75 13.68
N LEU A 25 -9.27 0.22 12.85
CA LEU A 25 -9.36 -1.22 12.61
C LEU A 25 -8.07 -1.75 11.98
N VAL A 26 -7.52 -1.03 10.99
CA VAL A 26 -6.27 -1.41 10.32
C VAL A 26 -5.08 -1.28 11.26
N VAL A 27 -5.01 -0.19 12.04
CA VAL A 27 -3.95 0.04 13.02
C VAL A 27 -3.91 -1.07 14.08
N LEU A 28 -5.06 -1.41 14.66
CA LEU A 28 -5.16 -2.47 15.67
C LEU A 28 -4.84 -3.85 15.09
N THR A 29 -5.29 -4.12 13.86
CA THR A 29 -5.01 -5.40 13.17
C THR A 29 -3.52 -5.53 12.88
N TYR A 30 -2.89 -4.49 12.33
CA TYR A 30 -1.46 -4.49 12.06
C TYR A 30 -0.63 -4.60 13.35
N GLY A 31 -1.01 -3.86 14.40
CA GLY A 31 -0.38 -3.96 15.71
C GLY A 31 -0.47 -5.38 16.30
N THR A 32 -1.60 -6.06 16.12
CA THR A 32 -1.77 -7.46 16.54
C THR A 32 -0.86 -8.40 15.76
N ILE A 33 -0.74 -8.22 14.43
CA ILE A 33 0.15 -9.01 13.58
C ILE A 33 1.61 -8.84 14.04
N VAL A 34 2.06 -7.59 14.22
CA VAL A 34 3.44 -7.30 14.65
C VAL A 34 3.69 -7.88 16.04
N ALA A 35 2.77 -7.68 16.99
CA ALA A 35 2.90 -8.23 18.33
C ALA A 35 2.96 -9.76 18.33
N GLN A 36 2.20 -10.42 17.46
CA GLN A 36 2.25 -11.87 17.30
C GLN A 36 3.59 -12.33 16.72
N LEU A 37 4.09 -11.69 15.66
CA LEU A 37 5.40 -12.00 15.08
C LEU A 37 6.54 -11.82 16.10
N CYS A 38 6.51 -10.73 16.88
CA CYS A 38 7.51 -10.51 17.93
C CYS A 38 7.50 -11.63 18.99
N LYS A 39 6.33 -12.22 19.29
CA LYS A 39 6.25 -13.38 20.19
C LYS A 39 6.77 -14.65 19.53
N ASP A 40 6.37 -14.92 18.30
CA ASP A 40 6.71 -16.15 17.57
C ASP A 40 8.21 -16.24 17.26
N TYR A 41 8.88 -15.10 17.09
CA TYR A 41 10.33 -15.00 16.87
C TYR A 41 11.12 -14.61 18.13
N GLU A 42 10.51 -14.70 19.32
CA GLU A 42 11.18 -14.44 20.60
C GLU A 42 11.90 -13.08 20.68
N GLY A 43 11.36 -12.07 20.00
CA GLY A 43 11.95 -10.73 19.93
C GLY A 43 13.12 -10.57 18.94
N ASP A 44 13.39 -11.54 18.06
CA ASP A 44 14.32 -11.37 16.94
C ASP A 44 13.73 -10.43 15.88
N TYR A 45 13.99 -9.14 16.04
CA TYR A 45 13.48 -8.10 15.14
C TYR A 45 14.01 -8.21 13.70
N VAL A 46 15.16 -8.87 13.48
CA VAL A 46 15.68 -9.07 12.12
C VAL A 46 14.78 -10.05 11.39
N GLU A 47 14.41 -11.17 12.03
CA GLU A 47 13.51 -12.15 11.43
C GLU A 47 12.06 -11.63 11.34
N VAL A 48 11.58 -10.89 12.34
CA VAL A 48 10.27 -10.20 12.28
C VAL A 48 10.20 -9.28 11.06
N ASN A 49 11.21 -8.44 10.83
CA ASN A 49 11.22 -7.51 9.71
C ASN A 49 11.26 -8.24 8.36
N LYS A 50 11.95 -9.37 8.24
CA LYS A 50 11.90 -10.20 7.02
C LYS A 50 10.50 -10.74 6.75
N GLN A 51 9.78 -11.17 7.78
CA GLN A 51 8.41 -11.65 7.60
C GLN A 51 7.45 -10.51 7.25
N LEU A 52 7.62 -9.33 7.85
CA LEU A 52 6.84 -8.14 7.51
C LEU A 52 7.10 -7.70 6.06
N ASP A 53 8.35 -7.70 5.61
CA ASP A 53 8.72 -7.39 4.22
C ASP A 53 8.09 -8.39 3.24
N LYS A 54 8.22 -9.70 3.51
CA LYS A 54 7.58 -10.74 2.71
C LYS A 54 6.06 -10.60 2.67
N MET A 55 5.42 -10.26 3.79
CA MET A 55 3.98 -10.01 3.86
C MET A 55 3.61 -8.79 3.01
N GLY A 56 4.34 -7.69 3.17
CA GLY A 56 4.14 -6.44 2.41
C GLY A 56 4.29 -6.64 0.90
N TYR A 57 5.31 -7.39 0.46
CA TYR A 57 5.51 -7.73 -0.94
C TYR A 57 4.31 -8.50 -1.53
N ASN A 58 3.83 -9.53 -0.82
CA ASN A 58 2.69 -10.33 -1.30
C ASN A 58 1.37 -9.55 -1.29
N ILE A 59 1.17 -8.65 -0.33
CA ILE A 59 0.03 -7.72 -0.32
C ILE A 59 0.15 -6.77 -1.51
N GLY A 60 1.31 -6.14 -1.71
CA GLY A 60 1.58 -5.22 -2.81
C GLY A 60 1.33 -5.86 -4.19
N LEU A 61 1.73 -7.11 -4.38
CA LEU A 61 1.50 -7.87 -5.61
C LEU A 61 0.01 -8.04 -5.94
N ARG A 62 -0.86 -8.12 -4.92
CA ARG A 62 -2.32 -8.15 -5.11
C ARG A 62 -2.91 -6.74 -5.29
N LEU A 63 -2.38 -5.76 -4.55
CA LEU A 63 -2.87 -4.38 -4.61
C LEU A 63 -2.58 -3.71 -5.96
N ILE A 64 -1.46 -4.03 -6.61
CA ILE A 64 -1.11 -3.41 -7.90
C ILE A 64 -2.16 -3.69 -8.98
N GLU A 65 -2.79 -4.86 -8.97
CA GLU A 65 -3.85 -5.21 -9.92
C GLU A 65 -5.08 -4.31 -9.74
N ASP A 66 -5.54 -4.15 -8.49
CA ASP A 66 -6.67 -3.28 -8.15
C ASP A 66 -6.34 -1.79 -8.40
N TYR A 67 -5.12 -1.36 -8.08
CA TYR A 67 -4.64 -0.01 -8.34
C TYR A 67 -4.66 0.31 -9.84
N LEU A 68 -4.16 -0.58 -10.70
CA LEU A 68 -4.17 -0.38 -12.15
C LEU A 68 -5.60 -0.38 -12.71
N ALA A 69 -6.48 -1.26 -12.20
CA ALA A 69 -7.88 -1.32 -12.63
C ALA A 69 -8.65 -0.04 -12.29
N LYS A 70 -8.43 0.53 -11.10
CA LYS A 70 -9.15 1.74 -10.63
C LYS A 70 -8.58 3.04 -11.17
N SER A 71 -7.27 3.10 -11.39
CA SER A 71 -6.59 4.33 -11.84
C SER A 71 -6.86 4.67 -13.30
N ASN A 72 -7.13 3.68 -14.17
CA ASN A 72 -7.65 3.70 -15.57
C ASN A 72 -7.12 4.78 -16.56
N THR A 73 -6.22 5.64 -16.11
CA THR A 73 -5.64 6.80 -16.79
C THR A 73 -4.11 6.75 -16.73
N MET A 74 -3.55 5.83 -15.92
CA MET A 74 -2.12 5.69 -15.73
C MET A 74 -1.56 4.70 -16.76
N ARG A 75 -0.65 5.17 -17.61
CA ARG A 75 0.12 4.31 -18.53
C ARG A 75 1.18 3.56 -17.71
N ARG A 76 1.65 2.41 -18.22
CA ARG A 76 2.85 1.78 -17.66
C ARG A 76 3.98 2.81 -17.65
N CYS A 77 4.54 3.04 -16.47
CA CYS A 77 5.66 3.97 -16.31
C CYS A 77 6.84 3.48 -17.15
N SER A 78 7.45 4.40 -17.88
CA SER A 78 8.57 4.12 -18.79
C SER A 78 9.92 4.17 -18.08
N ASN A 79 9.97 4.80 -16.91
CA ASN A 79 11.15 4.94 -16.08
C ASN A 79 10.75 5.13 -14.60
N PHE A 80 11.73 5.02 -13.71
CA PHE A 80 11.52 5.10 -12.26
C PHE A 80 11.04 6.49 -11.80
N GLN A 81 11.54 7.56 -12.42
CA GLN A 81 11.15 8.94 -12.07
C GLN A 81 9.68 9.23 -12.37
N GLU A 82 9.12 8.58 -13.40
CA GLU A 82 7.69 8.64 -13.69
C GLU A 82 6.89 7.89 -12.61
N GLY A 83 7.35 6.71 -12.20
CA GLY A 83 6.74 5.95 -11.10
C GLY A 83 6.70 6.71 -9.78
N GLU A 84 7.80 7.40 -9.42
CA GLU A 84 7.86 8.21 -8.19
C GLU A 84 6.91 9.40 -8.18
N ARG A 85 6.51 9.92 -9.34
CA ARG A 85 5.58 11.07 -9.44
C ARG A 85 4.11 10.67 -9.34
N GLU A 86 3.83 9.39 -9.54
CA GLU A 86 2.49 8.82 -9.65
C GLU A 86 2.04 8.09 -8.36
N LEU A 87 2.97 7.90 -7.41
CA LEU A 87 2.72 7.48 -6.01
C LEU A 87 2.45 8.69 -5.10
#